data_AF-A0A241UY10-F1
#
_entry.id   AF-A0A241UY10-F1
#
_cell.length_a   1.000
_cell.length_b   1.000
_cell.length_c   1.000
_cell.angle_alpha   90.00
_cell.angle_beta   90.00
_cell.angle_gamma   90.00
#
_symmetry.space_group_name_H-M   'P 1'
#
loop_
_entity.id
_entity.type
_entity.pdbx_description
1 polymer ?
#
loop_
_entity_poly.entity_id
_entity_poly.type
_entity_poly.pdbx_seq_one_letter_code
_entity_poly.pdbx_strand_id
1 'polypeptide(L)'
;MELQGICHKMHAGLKDLSVTDQHTHKANVEYKFILDRSEVDLPFNLGQEIEIEWTGKIFCVSCGAKTSKSFSQGHCFKCFKTKASCDMCIMKPETCHYHLGTCREDSFAHEVCFQPHIVYLANSSALKVGITRISQMPTRWLDQGATQALPIMKVGSRRLSGQLEIMFGTQVADKTDWRKLLKGEADPLNLIEVREQLLEEFSPKIQTIRDEFSQNLEFNETVEILETELPREFVYPVEQYPEKIKSHNLDKTPAIRGKLQGIKGQYLILDTGVINIRKYSGYELKIRA
;
A
#
# COMPACT_ATOMS: atom_id res chain seq x y z
N MET A 1 17.17 2.49 -23.76
CA MET A 1 17.25 3.62 -22.79
C MET A 1 17.69 3.06 -21.45
N GLU A 2 18.50 3.78 -20.64
CA GLU A 2 18.95 3.32 -19.30
C GLU A 2 18.59 4.35 -18.22
N LEU A 3 17.96 3.89 -17.14
CA LEU A 3 17.77 4.65 -15.90
C LEU A 3 18.60 4.00 -14.80
N GLN A 4 19.20 4.79 -13.92
CA GLN A 4 19.90 4.31 -12.73
C GLN A 4 19.55 5.18 -11.53
N GLY A 5 19.33 4.55 -10.37
CA GLY A 5 19.16 5.27 -9.11
C GLY A 5 18.77 4.37 -7.95
N ILE A 6 18.71 4.96 -6.75
CA ILE A 6 18.25 4.27 -5.53
C ILE A 6 16.73 4.10 -5.63
N CYS A 7 16.29 2.86 -5.77
CA CYS A 7 14.89 2.51 -5.83
C CYS A 7 14.19 2.80 -4.50
N HIS A 8 13.04 3.46 -4.54
CA HIS A 8 12.14 3.59 -3.38
C HIS A 8 10.91 2.70 -3.55
N LYS A 9 10.16 2.88 -4.63
CA LYS A 9 8.98 2.08 -5.01
C LYS A 9 8.55 2.51 -6.42
N MET A 10 7.51 1.86 -6.95
CA MET A 10 6.73 2.49 -8.01
C MET A 10 5.72 3.46 -7.40
N HIS A 11 5.49 4.60 -8.04
CA HIS A 11 4.37 5.47 -7.74
C HIS A 11 3.21 5.10 -8.66
N ALA A 12 2.07 4.74 -8.06
CA ALA A 12 0.84 4.48 -8.79
C ALA A 12 -0.10 5.69 -8.70
N GLY A 13 -0.51 6.19 -9.85
CA GLY A 13 -1.42 7.32 -10.02
C GLY A 13 -2.63 6.95 -10.88
N LEU A 14 -3.50 7.93 -11.16
CA LEU A 14 -4.66 7.77 -12.03
C LEU A 14 -4.50 8.67 -13.25
N LYS A 15 -4.66 8.10 -14.45
CA LYS A 15 -4.46 8.82 -15.71
C LYS A 15 -5.71 9.57 -16.19
N ASP A 16 -6.88 8.95 -16.05
CA ASP A 16 -8.20 9.54 -16.37
C ASP A 16 -9.33 8.79 -15.66
N LEU A 17 -10.40 9.49 -15.30
CA LEU A 17 -11.67 8.92 -14.82
C LEU A 17 -12.57 8.62 -16.02
N SER A 18 -13.01 7.37 -16.18
CA SER A 18 -14.11 7.04 -17.07
C SER A 18 -15.40 7.61 -16.48
N VAL A 19 -16.06 8.52 -17.19
CA VAL A 19 -17.25 9.27 -16.74
C VAL A 19 -18.56 8.47 -16.98
N THR A 20 -18.48 7.18 -17.33
CA THR A 20 -19.63 6.46 -17.87
C THR A 20 -20.56 5.84 -16.82
N ASP A 21 -20.24 5.89 -15.52
CA ASP A 21 -21.12 5.39 -14.45
C ASP A 21 -21.21 6.41 -13.31
N GLN A 22 -22.44 6.79 -12.93
CA GLN A 22 -22.71 7.71 -11.82
C GLN A 22 -22.54 7.04 -10.44
N HIS A 23 -22.55 5.70 -10.39
CA HIS A 23 -22.44 4.93 -9.15
C HIS A 23 -21.01 4.41 -8.90
N THR A 24 -20.14 4.45 -9.91
CA THR A 24 -18.79 3.89 -9.85
C THR A 24 -17.77 4.74 -10.60
N HIS A 25 -16.71 5.15 -9.92
CA HIS A 25 -15.61 5.91 -10.54
C HIS A 25 -14.53 4.94 -11.03
N LYS A 26 -14.58 4.55 -12.30
CA LYS A 26 -13.58 3.67 -12.91
C LYS A 26 -12.41 4.46 -13.47
N ALA A 27 -11.19 4.18 -13.01
CA ALA A 27 -9.99 4.93 -13.41
C ALA A 27 -8.87 4.01 -13.90
N ASN A 28 -8.17 4.45 -14.94
CA ASN A 28 -6.96 3.75 -15.40
C ASN A 28 -5.77 4.10 -14.50
N VAL A 29 -5.05 3.08 -14.06
CA VAL A 29 -3.86 3.23 -13.22
C VAL A 29 -2.64 3.44 -14.11
N GLU A 30 -1.85 4.44 -13.75
CA GLU A 30 -0.54 4.68 -14.34
C GLU A 30 0.58 4.53 -13.31
N TYR A 31 1.79 4.34 -13.81
CA TYR A 31 2.95 4.05 -12.98
C TYR A 31 4.13 4.92 -13.38
N LYS A 32 4.90 5.30 -12.37
CA LYS A 32 6.24 5.88 -12.47
C LYS A 32 7.18 5.16 -11.51
N PHE A 33 8.48 5.23 -11.75
CA PHE A 33 9.45 4.86 -10.71
C PHE A 33 9.74 6.03 -9.79
N ILE A 34 10.00 5.73 -8.52
CA ILE A 34 10.69 6.66 -7.62
C ILE A 34 12.13 6.20 -7.48
N LEU A 35 13.04 6.89 -8.19
CA LEU A 35 14.49 6.68 -8.13
C LEU A 35 15.13 7.93 -7.55
N ASP A 36 16.07 7.78 -6.60
CA ASP A 36 16.76 8.90 -5.94
C ASP A 36 15.81 9.99 -5.40
N ARG A 37 14.62 9.57 -4.94
CA ARG A 37 13.52 10.44 -4.43
C ARG A 37 12.86 11.32 -5.49
N SER A 38 13.10 11.06 -6.78
CA SER A 38 12.45 11.73 -7.89
C SER A 38 11.52 10.78 -8.65
N GLU A 39 10.38 11.31 -9.10
CA GLU A 39 9.51 10.61 -10.04
C GLU A 39 10.18 10.56 -11.42
N VAL A 40 10.24 9.36 -11.98
CA VAL A 40 10.74 9.11 -13.32
C VAL A 40 9.69 8.29 -14.07
N ASP A 41 9.28 8.81 -15.23
CA ASP A 41 8.35 8.09 -16.09
C ASP A 41 8.90 6.72 -16.49
N LEU A 42 8.00 5.76 -16.70
CA LEU A 42 8.42 4.45 -17.15
C LEU A 42 9.05 4.57 -18.54
N PRO A 43 10.31 4.14 -18.72
CA PRO A 43 11.01 4.27 -19.99
C PRO A 43 10.54 3.24 -21.03
N PHE A 44 9.51 2.46 -20.72
CA PHE A 44 9.09 1.29 -21.47
C PHE A 44 7.57 1.14 -21.54
N ASN A 45 7.12 0.46 -22.59
CA ASN A 45 5.74 0.10 -22.85
C ASN A 45 5.49 -1.38 -22.50
N LEU A 46 4.22 -1.75 -22.33
CA LEU A 46 3.85 -3.16 -22.30
C LEU A 46 4.28 -3.85 -23.61
N GLY A 47 4.63 -5.11 -23.51
CA GLY A 47 5.17 -5.92 -24.58
C GLY A 47 6.64 -5.66 -24.92
N GLN A 48 7.31 -4.68 -24.30
CA GLN A 48 8.75 -4.47 -24.49
C GLN A 48 9.58 -5.38 -23.57
N GLU A 49 10.76 -5.75 -24.03
CA GLU A 49 11.73 -6.44 -23.19
C GLU A 49 12.42 -5.44 -22.27
N ILE A 50 12.44 -5.74 -20.98
CA ILE A 50 13.09 -4.89 -19.99
C ILE A 50 14.13 -5.70 -19.21
N GLU A 51 15.12 -5.00 -18.68
CA GLU A 51 16.12 -5.56 -17.78
C GLU A 51 16.20 -4.72 -16.50
N ILE A 52 16.23 -5.40 -15.36
CA ILE A 52 16.42 -4.80 -14.04
C ILE A 52 17.65 -5.43 -13.41
N GLU A 53 18.66 -4.61 -13.14
CA GLU A 53 19.93 -5.02 -12.57
C GLU A 53 20.17 -4.33 -11.22
N TRP A 54 20.49 -5.11 -10.19
CA TRP A 54 21.01 -4.59 -8.92
C TRP A 54 22.52 -4.39 -9.03
N THR A 55 23.00 -3.17 -8.77
CA THR A 55 24.43 -2.81 -8.87
C THR A 55 25.31 -3.36 -7.75
N GLY A 56 24.73 -4.09 -6.79
CA GLY A 56 25.39 -4.53 -5.56
C GLY A 56 25.42 -3.48 -4.44
N LYS A 57 24.90 -2.26 -4.66
CA LYS A 57 24.81 -1.22 -3.62
C LYS A 57 23.42 -1.15 -3.01
N ILE A 58 23.37 -0.92 -1.70
CA ILE A 58 22.14 -0.66 -0.95
C ILE A 58 22.38 0.55 -0.04
N PHE A 59 21.40 1.45 0.01
CA PHE A 59 21.41 2.67 0.79
C PHE A 59 20.17 2.74 1.67
N CYS A 60 20.34 3.24 2.90
CA CYS A 60 19.23 3.44 3.80
C CYS A 60 18.30 4.55 3.28
N VAL A 61 17.02 4.25 3.05
CA VAL A 61 16.03 5.24 2.60
C VAL A 61 15.76 6.32 3.65
N SER A 62 16.08 6.07 4.92
CA SER A 62 15.95 7.04 6.01
C SER A 62 17.16 7.95 6.14
N CYS A 63 18.37 7.40 6.31
CA CYS A 63 19.57 8.20 6.61
C CYS A 63 20.58 8.32 5.44
N GLY A 64 20.35 7.67 4.31
CA GLY A 64 21.25 7.67 3.15
C GLY A 64 22.52 6.83 3.29
N ALA A 65 22.82 6.30 4.47
CA ALA A 65 24.04 5.51 4.68
C ALA A 65 24.04 4.22 3.85
N LYS A 66 25.20 3.90 3.25
CA LYS A 66 25.43 2.61 2.59
C LYS A 66 25.30 1.47 3.60
N THR A 67 24.65 0.39 3.21
CA THR A 67 24.41 -0.80 4.04
C THR A 67 24.59 -2.07 3.22
N SER A 68 24.93 -3.19 3.86
CA SER A 68 25.04 -4.50 3.19
C SER A 68 23.70 -5.22 3.06
N LYS A 69 22.70 -4.82 3.85
CA LYS A 69 21.35 -5.41 3.86
C LYS A 69 20.31 -4.32 4.07
N SER A 70 19.12 -4.56 3.52
CA SER A 70 17.92 -3.75 3.70
C SER A 70 16.99 -4.41 4.72
N PHE A 71 16.46 -3.61 5.65
CA PHE A 71 15.49 -4.02 6.67
C PHE A 71 14.23 -3.16 6.54
N SER A 72 13.05 -3.70 6.84
CA SER A 72 11.78 -2.97 6.82
C SER A 72 11.63 -2.03 5.61
N GLN A 73 11.75 -2.58 4.40
CA GLN A 73 11.58 -1.85 3.14
C GLN A 73 12.55 -0.65 2.98
N GLY A 74 13.85 -0.88 3.14
CA GLY A 74 14.88 0.10 2.76
C GLY A 74 15.73 0.68 3.88
N HIS A 75 15.57 0.26 5.12
CA HIS A 75 16.32 0.80 6.26
C HIS A 75 17.63 0.03 6.51
N CYS A 76 18.67 0.72 6.99
CA CYS A 76 19.82 0.05 7.60
C CYS A 76 19.46 -0.45 9.01
N PHE A 77 20.29 -1.33 9.57
CA PHE A 77 20.02 -1.95 10.88
C PHE A 77 19.84 -0.94 12.02
N LYS A 78 20.65 0.15 12.03
CA LYS A 78 20.52 1.21 13.04
C LYS A 78 19.15 1.87 12.95
N CYS A 79 18.77 2.37 11.78
CA CYS A 79 17.47 3.00 11.57
C CYS A 79 16.31 2.05 11.84
N PHE A 80 16.42 0.77 11.45
CA PHE A 80 15.40 -0.24 11.75
C PHE A 80 15.12 -0.36 13.26
N LYS A 81 16.17 -0.31 14.09
CA LYS A 81 16.04 -0.37 15.55
C LYS A 81 15.57 0.93 16.19
N THR A 82 15.94 2.08 15.64
CA THR A 82 15.76 3.37 16.32
C THR A 82 14.64 4.22 15.76
N LYS A 83 14.22 4.03 14.50
CA LYS A 83 13.20 4.89 13.87
C LYS A 83 11.79 4.43 14.21
N ALA A 84 10.91 5.38 14.49
CA ALA A 84 9.48 5.13 14.74
C ALA A 84 8.79 4.54 13.52
N SER A 85 9.22 4.92 12.31
CA SER A 85 8.74 4.34 11.03
C SER A 85 9.01 2.84 10.87
N CYS A 86 9.87 2.27 11.71
CA CYS A 86 10.20 0.85 11.74
C CYS A 86 9.67 0.14 12.99
N ASP A 87 8.86 0.81 13.81
CA ASP A 87 8.32 0.20 15.02
C ASP A 87 7.22 -0.81 14.71
N MET A 88 6.97 -1.73 15.65
CA MET A 88 5.94 -2.76 15.49
C MET A 88 4.55 -2.15 15.32
N CYS A 89 4.27 -1.02 15.98
CA CYS A 89 3.00 -0.34 15.84
C CYS A 89 2.78 0.29 14.45
N ILE A 90 3.80 0.33 13.58
CA ILE A 90 3.61 0.69 12.17
C ILE A 90 2.97 -0.47 11.39
N MET A 91 3.27 -1.71 11.76
CA MET A 91 2.66 -2.89 11.16
C MET A 91 1.35 -3.28 11.85
N LYS A 92 1.22 -2.93 13.14
CA LYS A 92 0.10 -3.22 14.02
C LYS A 92 -0.40 -1.94 14.69
N PRO A 93 -1.13 -1.08 13.96
CA PRO A 93 -1.51 0.25 14.42
C PRO A 93 -2.22 0.27 15.79
N GLU A 94 -2.99 -0.76 16.11
CA GLU A 94 -3.67 -0.95 17.39
C GLU A 94 -2.71 -1.03 18.59
N THR A 95 -1.46 -1.46 18.35
CA THR A 95 -0.42 -1.62 19.39
C THR A 95 0.40 -0.35 19.62
N CYS A 96 -0.04 0.79 19.07
CA CYS A 96 0.63 2.06 19.32
C CYS A 96 0.72 2.35 20.82
N HIS A 97 1.94 2.51 21.31
CA HIS A 97 2.26 2.68 22.72
C HIS A 97 2.46 4.15 23.13
N TYR A 98 2.11 5.11 22.26
CA TYR A 98 2.21 6.55 22.58
C TYR A 98 1.37 6.92 23.80
N HIS A 99 0.15 6.40 23.90
CA HIS A 99 -0.74 6.58 25.05
C HIS A 99 -0.16 6.07 26.38
N LEU A 100 0.91 5.26 26.34
CA LEU A 100 1.66 4.80 27.51
C LEU A 100 2.86 5.71 27.84
N GLY A 101 2.94 6.89 27.21
CA GLY A 101 4.04 7.84 27.38
C GLY A 101 5.33 7.45 26.66
N THR A 102 5.26 6.58 25.64
CA THR A 102 6.46 6.09 24.93
C THR A 102 6.32 6.17 23.41
N CYS A 103 7.35 6.70 22.75
CA CYS A 103 7.52 6.63 21.30
C CYS A 103 9.01 6.69 20.99
N ARG A 104 9.46 6.04 19.91
CA ARG A 104 10.87 6.17 19.47
C ARG A 104 11.20 7.60 19.03
N GLU A 105 10.23 8.28 18.42
CA GLU A 105 10.36 9.66 17.91
C GLU A 105 9.04 10.40 18.14
N ASP A 106 9.04 11.38 19.05
CA ASP A 106 7.83 12.11 19.45
C ASP A 106 7.20 12.92 18.30
N SER A 107 8.02 13.63 17.52
CA SER A 107 7.57 14.38 16.35
C SER A 107 6.90 13.48 15.32
N PHE A 108 7.38 12.24 15.17
CA PHE A 108 6.77 11.26 14.27
C PHE A 108 5.34 10.92 14.70
N ALA A 109 5.06 10.83 16.00
CA ALA A 109 3.72 10.53 16.48
C ALA A 109 2.73 11.63 16.05
N HIS A 110 3.11 12.89 16.19
CA HIS A 110 2.29 14.03 15.78
C HIS A 110 2.10 14.09 14.26
N GLU A 111 3.19 13.92 13.49
CA GLU A 111 3.16 14.01 12.03
C GLU A 111 2.50 12.82 11.34
N VAL A 112 2.47 11.65 11.99
CA VAL A 112 2.04 10.39 11.36
C VAL A 112 0.94 9.67 12.12
N CYS A 113 1.05 9.54 13.44
CA CYS A 113 0.11 8.74 14.23
C CYS A 113 -1.19 9.51 14.52
N PHE A 114 -1.11 10.79 14.87
CA PHE A 114 -2.26 11.65 15.21
C PHE A 114 -2.68 12.54 14.05
N GLN A 115 -2.75 11.94 12.87
CA GLN A 115 -3.31 12.56 11.67
C GLN A 115 -4.62 11.87 11.30
N PRO A 116 -5.52 12.53 10.54
CA PRO A 116 -6.70 11.88 10.01
C PRO A 116 -6.38 10.64 9.15
N HIS A 117 -6.98 9.52 9.52
CA HIS A 117 -6.89 8.24 8.82
C HIS A 117 -8.26 7.85 8.28
N ILE A 118 -8.22 7.02 7.25
CA ILE A 118 -9.38 6.40 6.62
C ILE A 118 -9.32 4.91 6.86
N VAL A 119 -10.42 4.37 7.38
CA VAL A 119 -10.72 2.94 7.34
C VAL A 119 -11.52 2.70 6.07
N TYR A 120 -11.12 1.71 5.28
CA TYR A 120 -11.72 1.43 3.98
C TYR A 120 -11.88 -0.07 3.73
N LEU A 121 -12.84 -0.41 2.87
CA LEU A 121 -12.95 -1.72 2.24
C LEU A 121 -12.17 -1.71 0.94
N ALA A 122 -11.51 -2.81 0.61
CA ALA A 122 -10.87 -2.99 -0.68
C ALA A 122 -11.04 -4.41 -1.18
N ASN A 123 -11.17 -4.55 -2.50
CA ASN A 123 -11.14 -5.81 -3.20
C ASN A 123 -9.88 -5.83 -4.07
N SER A 124 -8.92 -6.71 -3.78
CA SER A 124 -7.70 -6.87 -4.60
C SER A 124 -7.60 -8.27 -5.21
N SER A 125 -7.92 -9.28 -4.41
CA SER A 125 -8.20 -10.66 -4.81
C SER A 125 -9.29 -11.31 -3.95
N ALA A 126 -9.71 -10.59 -2.92
CA ALA A 126 -10.70 -10.90 -1.91
C ALA A 126 -10.99 -9.58 -1.17
N LEU A 127 -12.13 -9.53 -0.48
CA LEU A 127 -12.46 -8.44 0.42
C LEU A 127 -11.44 -8.34 1.55
N LYS A 128 -11.02 -7.11 1.87
CA LYS A 128 -10.23 -6.78 3.06
C LYS A 128 -10.66 -5.44 3.61
N VAL A 129 -10.37 -5.25 4.90
CA VAL A 129 -10.39 -3.94 5.55
C VAL A 129 -8.96 -3.44 5.59
N GLY A 130 -8.77 -2.15 5.36
CA GLY A 130 -7.45 -1.54 5.45
C GLY A 130 -7.51 -0.13 5.99
N ILE A 131 -6.34 0.37 6.40
CA ILE A 131 -6.20 1.76 6.86
C ILE A 131 -5.19 2.55 6.03
N THR A 132 -5.43 3.85 5.91
CA THR A 132 -4.52 4.77 5.23
C THR A 132 -4.66 6.20 5.76
N ARG A 133 -3.64 7.03 5.59
CA ARG A 133 -3.82 8.48 5.74
C ARG A 133 -4.63 9.02 4.57
N ILE A 134 -5.37 10.10 4.79
CA ILE A 134 -6.14 10.80 3.73
C ILE A 134 -5.22 11.16 2.56
N SER A 135 -4.05 11.73 2.84
CA SER A 135 -3.04 12.13 1.84
C SER A 135 -2.41 10.99 1.04
N GLN A 136 -2.76 9.75 1.33
CA GLN A 136 -2.28 8.57 0.60
C GLN A 136 -3.41 7.91 -0.22
N MET A 137 -4.61 8.47 -0.26
CA MET A 137 -5.66 8.03 -1.17
C MET A 137 -5.52 8.73 -2.53
N PRO A 138 -5.67 8.02 -3.67
CA PRO A 138 -5.92 6.58 -3.81
C PRO A 138 -4.64 5.73 -3.82
N THR A 139 -3.44 6.33 -3.80
CA THR A 139 -2.14 5.66 -3.96
C THR A 139 -1.96 4.41 -3.08
N ARG A 140 -2.46 4.41 -1.84
CA ARG A 140 -2.36 3.26 -0.93
C ARG A 140 -3.16 2.04 -1.40
N TRP A 141 -4.30 2.25 -2.04
CA TRP A 141 -5.11 1.18 -2.63
C TRP A 141 -4.44 0.65 -3.88
N LEU A 142 -3.92 1.56 -4.70
CA LEU A 142 -3.18 1.23 -5.93
C LEU A 142 -1.92 0.42 -5.62
N ASP A 143 -1.12 0.84 -4.63
CA ASP A 143 0.08 0.12 -4.15
C ASP A 143 -0.22 -1.33 -3.73
N GLN A 144 -1.47 -1.61 -3.34
CA GLN A 144 -1.93 -2.94 -2.92
C GLN A 144 -2.62 -3.72 -4.05
N GLY A 145 -2.75 -3.13 -5.24
CA GLY A 145 -3.40 -3.73 -6.40
C GLY A 145 -4.91 -3.91 -6.23
N ALA A 146 -5.56 -3.06 -5.44
CA ALA A 146 -7.02 -3.08 -5.30
C ALA A 146 -7.71 -2.76 -6.63
N THR A 147 -8.66 -3.57 -7.06
CA THR A 147 -9.55 -3.31 -8.20
C THR A 147 -10.78 -2.51 -7.77
N GLN A 148 -11.22 -2.65 -6.51
CA GLN A 148 -12.24 -1.79 -5.90
C GLN A 148 -11.77 -1.28 -4.54
N ALA A 149 -12.15 -0.04 -4.18
CA ALA A 149 -11.98 0.48 -2.83
C ALA A 149 -13.14 1.41 -2.43
N LEU A 150 -13.54 1.36 -1.16
CA LEU A 150 -14.58 2.21 -0.58
C LEU A 150 -14.13 2.70 0.80
N PRO A 151 -13.88 4.01 0.98
CA PRO A 151 -13.78 4.62 2.31
C PRO A 151 -15.09 4.40 3.10
N ILE A 152 -14.99 3.95 4.35
CA ILE A 152 -16.17 3.71 5.20
C ILE A 152 -16.17 4.58 6.47
N MET A 153 -14.99 4.96 6.96
CA MET A 153 -14.86 5.83 8.13
C MET A 153 -13.63 6.72 8.00
N LYS A 154 -13.75 7.92 8.56
CA LYS A 154 -12.64 8.82 8.82
C LYS A 154 -12.44 8.96 10.32
N VAL A 155 -11.21 8.80 10.77
CA VAL A 155 -10.87 8.80 12.18
C VAL A 155 -9.65 9.65 12.49
N GLY A 156 -9.57 10.16 13.71
CA GLY A 156 -8.55 11.14 14.08
C GLY A 156 -7.14 10.59 14.30
N SER A 157 -6.97 9.27 14.46
CA SER A 157 -5.64 8.69 14.67
C SER A 157 -5.44 7.32 14.02
N ARG A 158 -4.16 6.97 13.91
CA ARG A 158 -3.68 5.70 13.42
C ARG A 158 -4.00 4.54 14.36
N ARG A 159 -3.93 4.76 15.68
CA ARG A 159 -4.28 3.73 16.68
C ARG A 159 -5.77 3.40 16.60
N LEU A 160 -6.60 4.43 16.53
CA LEU A 160 -8.05 4.32 16.40
C LEU A 160 -8.44 3.54 15.13
N SER A 161 -7.86 3.92 13.97
CA SER A 161 -8.08 3.17 12.73
C SER A 161 -7.62 1.70 12.82
N GLY A 162 -6.51 1.42 13.52
CA GLY A 162 -6.06 0.04 13.76
C GLY A 162 -7.03 -0.81 14.59
N GLN A 163 -7.62 -0.24 15.64
CA GLN A 163 -8.62 -0.96 16.43
C GLN A 163 -9.86 -1.30 15.60
N LEU A 164 -10.32 -0.34 14.78
CA LEU A 164 -11.43 -0.56 13.85
C LEU A 164 -11.07 -1.60 12.77
N GLU A 165 -9.86 -1.55 12.21
CA GLU A 165 -9.36 -2.52 11.22
C GLU A 165 -9.40 -3.95 11.78
N ILE A 166 -8.88 -4.17 12.98
CA ILE A 166 -8.91 -5.50 13.62
C ILE A 166 -10.34 -5.94 13.91
N MET A 167 -11.16 -5.03 14.45
CA MET A 167 -12.55 -5.32 14.76
C MET A 167 -13.31 -5.79 13.51
N PHE A 168 -13.25 -5.04 12.40
CA PHE A 168 -13.90 -5.46 11.16
C PHE A 168 -13.23 -6.69 10.53
N GLY A 169 -11.92 -6.83 10.71
CA GLY A 169 -11.14 -7.99 10.26
C GLY A 169 -11.54 -9.32 10.90
N THR A 170 -12.31 -9.33 12.00
CA THR A 170 -12.84 -10.60 12.56
C THR A 170 -13.92 -11.23 11.69
N GLN A 171 -14.60 -10.44 10.85
CA GLN A 171 -15.66 -10.90 9.95
C GLN A 171 -15.18 -10.97 8.50
N VAL A 172 -14.27 -10.09 8.11
CA VAL A 172 -13.66 -10.09 6.79
C VAL A 172 -12.47 -11.04 6.78
N ALA A 173 -12.54 -12.12 6.00
CA ALA A 173 -11.50 -13.15 5.95
C ALA A 173 -10.14 -12.59 5.50
N ASP A 174 -9.29 -12.20 6.46
CA ASP A 174 -7.97 -11.62 6.20
C ASP A 174 -6.92 -12.69 5.89
N LYS A 175 -7.03 -13.31 4.71
CA LYS A 175 -5.93 -14.07 4.09
C LYS A 175 -5.84 -13.74 2.61
N THR A 176 -5.32 -12.56 2.32
CA THR A 176 -4.94 -12.18 0.95
C THR A 176 -3.66 -12.95 0.57
N ASP A 177 -3.79 -14.07 -0.16
CA ASP A 177 -2.65 -14.67 -0.86
C ASP A 177 -2.23 -13.75 -2.00
N TRP A 178 -1.10 -13.05 -1.85
CA TRP A 178 -0.57 -12.14 -2.86
C TRP A 178 -0.41 -12.80 -4.24
N ARG A 179 -0.33 -14.12 -4.34
CA ARG A 179 -0.31 -14.82 -5.63
C ARG A 179 -1.62 -14.69 -6.37
N LYS A 180 -2.76 -14.69 -5.66
CA LYS A 180 -4.09 -14.51 -6.28
C LYS A 180 -4.23 -13.13 -6.93
N LEU A 181 -3.64 -12.09 -6.31
CA LEU A 181 -3.59 -10.74 -6.86
C LEU A 181 -3.05 -10.68 -8.30
N LEU A 182 -2.07 -11.53 -8.61
CA LEU A 182 -1.34 -11.54 -9.87
C LEU A 182 -1.80 -12.66 -10.83
N LYS A 183 -2.85 -13.39 -10.49
CA LYS A 183 -3.42 -14.45 -11.35
C LYS A 183 -4.62 -13.99 -12.18
N GLY A 184 -5.12 -12.79 -11.91
CA GLY A 184 -6.28 -12.25 -12.62
C GLY A 184 -6.88 -11.06 -11.90
N GLU A 185 -8.04 -10.64 -12.39
CA GLU A 185 -8.89 -9.67 -11.72
C GLU A 185 -9.73 -10.35 -10.64
N ALA A 186 -10.05 -9.60 -9.59
CA ALA A 186 -10.95 -10.09 -8.57
C ALA A 186 -12.40 -9.91 -9.06
N ASP A 187 -13.26 -10.88 -8.76
CA ASP A 187 -14.69 -10.74 -9.02
C ASP A 187 -15.21 -9.49 -8.28
N PRO A 188 -15.99 -8.62 -8.94
CA PRO A 188 -16.55 -7.43 -8.32
C PRO A 188 -17.41 -7.78 -7.10
N LEU A 189 -17.31 -6.96 -6.05
CA LEU A 189 -18.10 -7.08 -4.83
C LEU A 189 -18.98 -5.84 -4.65
N ASN A 190 -20.15 -6.03 -4.04
CA ASN A 190 -20.99 -4.92 -3.60
C ASN A 190 -20.42 -4.33 -2.29
N LEU A 191 -19.45 -3.41 -2.41
CA LEU A 191 -18.79 -2.83 -1.24
C LEU A 191 -19.73 -1.98 -0.38
N ILE A 192 -20.79 -1.41 -0.96
CA ILE A 192 -21.80 -0.65 -0.21
C ILE A 192 -22.55 -1.57 0.74
N GLU A 193 -23.07 -2.70 0.22
CA GLU A 193 -23.78 -3.68 1.05
C GLU A 193 -22.89 -4.24 2.18
N VAL A 194 -21.62 -4.53 1.88
CA VAL A 194 -20.65 -4.96 2.88
C VAL A 194 -20.43 -3.87 3.94
N ARG A 195 -20.32 -2.60 3.55
CA ARG A 195 -20.20 -1.48 4.49
C ARG A 195 -21.42 -1.45 5.41
N GLU A 196 -22.63 -1.46 4.88
CA GLU A 196 -23.86 -1.39 5.68
C GLU A 196 -23.94 -2.56 6.68
N GLN A 197 -23.65 -3.78 6.23
CA GLN A 197 -23.62 -4.97 7.09
C GLN A 197 -22.60 -4.82 8.24
N LEU A 198 -21.38 -4.36 7.94
CA LEU A 198 -20.35 -4.14 8.97
C LEU A 198 -20.74 -3.04 9.95
N LEU A 199 -21.32 -1.93 9.47
CA LEU A 199 -21.73 -0.82 10.33
C LEU A 199 -22.87 -1.24 11.26
N GLU A 200 -23.85 -1.99 10.76
CA GLU A 200 -24.97 -2.51 11.55
C GLU A 200 -24.48 -3.49 12.62
N GLU A 201 -23.71 -4.51 12.23
CA GLU A 201 -23.23 -5.55 13.14
C GLU A 201 -22.32 -5.01 14.25
N PHE A 202 -21.42 -4.08 13.90
CA PHE A 202 -20.43 -3.54 14.84
C PHE A 202 -20.85 -2.25 15.53
N SER A 203 -22.05 -1.73 15.30
CA SER A 203 -22.53 -0.45 15.86
C SER A 203 -22.27 -0.30 17.38
N PRO A 204 -22.58 -1.29 18.26
CA PRO A 204 -22.29 -1.17 19.69
C PRO A 204 -20.79 -1.07 20.01
N LYS A 205 -19.94 -1.79 19.26
CA LYS A 205 -18.49 -1.78 19.47
C LYS A 205 -17.86 -0.49 18.94
N ILE A 206 -18.34 0.02 17.81
CA ILE A 206 -17.94 1.34 17.27
C ILE A 206 -18.22 2.41 18.31
N GLN A 207 -19.40 2.39 18.94
CA GLN A 207 -19.73 3.36 19.98
C GLN A 207 -18.81 3.24 21.20
N THR A 208 -18.50 2.02 21.64
CA THR A 208 -17.56 1.79 22.75
C THR A 208 -16.17 2.35 22.45
N ILE A 209 -15.64 2.08 21.26
CA ILE A 209 -14.34 2.60 20.81
C ILE A 209 -14.38 4.13 20.71
N ARG A 210 -15.45 4.69 20.16
CA ARG A 210 -15.64 6.15 20.08
C ARG A 210 -15.58 6.80 21.46
N ASP A 211 -16.27 6.22 22.44
CA ASP A 211 -16.31 6.74 23.80
C ASP A 211 -14.93 6.66 24.48
N GLU A 212 -14.19 5.55 24.33
CA GLU A 212 -12.82 5.40 24.85
C GLU A 212 -11.89 6.49 24.30
N PHE A 213 -11.90 6.73 23.00
CA PHE A 213 -10.98 7.68 22.36
C PHE A 213 -11.38 9.14 22.55
N SER A 214 -12.68 9.42 22.72
CA SER A 214 -13.18 10.78 22.99
C SER A 214 -12.71 11.36 24.33
N GLN A 215 -12.25 10.52 25.26
CA GLN A 215 -11.71 10.94 26.56
C GLN A 215 -10.31 11.58 26.43
N ASN A 216 -9.63 11.36 25.31
CA ASN A 216 -8.34 11.98 25.05
C ASN A 216 -8.55 13.45 24.64
N LEU A 217 -8.16 14.39 25.52
CA LEU A 217 -8.28 15.82 25.26
C LEU A 217 -7.07 16.40 24.51
N GLU A 218 -5.97 15.65 24.40
CA GLU A 218 -4.74 16.11 23.74
C GLU A 218 -4.87 16.06 22.22
N PHE A 219 -5.58 15.07 21.68
CA PHE A 219 -5.73 14.84 20.25
C PHE A 219 -7.20 14.71 19.84
N ASN A 220 -7.53 15.24 18.66
CA ASN A 220 -8.87 15.11 18.09
C ASN A 220 -9.07 13.71 17.48
N GLU A 221 -9.41 12.73 18.31
CA GLU A 221 -9.59 11.31 17.93
C GLU A 221 -11.07 10.95 17.66
N THR A 222 -11.72 11.72 16.79
CA THR A 222 -13.13 11.47 16.41
C THR A 222 -13.31 10.28 15.46
N VAL A 223 -14.55 9.76 15.39
CA VAL A 223 -14.98 8.72 14.44
C VAL A 223 -16.16 9.24 13.61
N GLU A 224 -15.91 9.51 12.34
CA GLU A 224 -16.86 9.96 11.33
C GLU A 224 -17.18 8.81 10.37
N ILE A 225 -18.47 8.47 10.20
CA ILE A 225 -18.92 7.44 9.25
C ILE A 225 -19.12 8.10 7.88
N LEU A 226 -18.66 7.43 6.82
CA LEU A 226 -18.71 7.93 5.44
C LEU A 226 -19.81 7.21 4.64
N GLU A 227 -21.07 7.52 4.94
CA GLU A 227 -22.25 6.83 4.39
C GLU A 227 -22.50 7.12 2.91
N THR A 228 -22.08 8.30 2.43
CA THR A 228 -22.34 8.76 1.06
C THR A 228 -21.18 8.49 0.09
N GLU A 229 -20.07 7.93 0.56
CA GLU A 229 -18.95 7.58 -0.32
C GLU A 229 -19.34 6.46 -1.28
N LEU A 230 -18.86 6.57 -2.53
CA LEU A 230 -19.06 5.59 -3.58
C LEU A 230 -17.81 4.73 -3.79
N PRO A 231 -17.98 3.45 -4.18
CA PRO A 231 -16.86 2.60 -4.58
C PRO A 231 -16.09 3.21 -5.76
N ARG A 232 -14.78 3.08 -5.71
CA ARG A 232 -13.87 3.42 -6.81
C ARG A 232 -13.34 2.16 -7.43
N GLU A 233 -13.25 2.14 -8.74
CA GLU A 233 -12.75 1.02 -9.53
C GLU A 233 -11.44 1.37 -10.23
N PHE A 234 -10.53 0.41 -10.29
CA PHE A 234 -9.18 0.61 -10.82
C PHE A 234 -8.85 -0.43 -11.87
N VAL A 235 -8.47 0.05 -13.06
CA VAL A 235 -8.02 -0.77 -14.18
C VAL A 235 -6.51 -0.69 -14.28
N TYR A 236 -5.85 -1.84 -14.17
CA TYR A 236 -4.41 -1.94 -14.22
C TYR A 236 -3.91 -2.23 -15.64
N PRO A 237 -2.74 -1.71 -16.03
CA PRO A 237 -2.12 -2.00 -17.32
C PRO A 237 -1.54 -3.42 -17.31
N VAL A 238 -2.37 -4.42 -17.60
CA VAL A 238 -1.98 -5.84 -17.68
C VAL A 238 -2.51 -6.45 -18.97
N GLU A 239 -1.63 -6.83 -19.87
CA GLU A 239 -1.97 -7.55 -21.10
C GLU A 239 -2.17 -9.05 -20.84
N GLN A 240 -1.33 -9.63 -19.99
CA GLN A 240 -1.35 -11.06 -19.70
C GLN A 240 -1.04 -11.33 -18.23
N TYR A 241 -1.93 -12.06 -17.56
CA TYR A 241 -1.69 -12.59 -16.22
C TYR A 241 -0.95 -13.94 -16.30
N PRO A 242 0.06 -14.17 -15.43
CA PRO A 242 0.78 -15.43 -15.37
C PRO A 242 -0.08 -16.57 -14.79
N GLU A 243 -0.08 -17.73 -15.45
CA GLU A 243 -0.73 -18.94 -14.94
C GLU A 243 -0.06 -19.46 -13.65
N LYS A 244 1.28 -19.38 -13.62
CA LYS A 244 2.12 -19.78 -12.50
C LYS A 244 2.94 -18.60 -11.99
N ILE A 245 2.82 -18.32 -10.70
CA ILE A 245 3.56 -17.23 -10.07
C ILE A 245 4.96 -17.69 -9.68
N LYS A 246 5.96 -17.27 -10.45
CA LYS A 246 7.38 -17.38 -10.12
C LYS A 246 7.90 -16.01 -9.68
N SER A 247 8.37 -15.90 -8.44
CA SER A 247 8.91 -14.63 -7.93
C SER A 247 10.40 -14.50 -8.24
N HIS A 248 10.73 -13.38 -8.88
CA HIS A 248 12.08 -12.95 -9.19
C HIS A 248 12.78 -12.36 -7.97
N ASN A 249 14.07 -12.70 -7.81
CA ASN A 249 14.86 -12.28 -6.65
C ASN A 249 16.24 -11.72 -7.02
N LEU A 250 16.40 -10.40 -6.95
CA LEU A 250 17.67 -9.73 -7.27
C LEU A 250 18.82 -10.08 -6.31
N ASP A 251 18.52 -10.51 -5.08
CA ASP A 251 19.55 -10.97 -4.14
C ASP A 251 20.21 -12.29 -4.60
N LYS A 252 19.49 -13.09 -5.42
CA LYS A 252 19.96 -14.37 -5.97
C LYS A 252 20.40 -14.26 -7.43
N THR A 253 19.70 -13.45 -8.20
CA THR A 253 19.89 -13.26 -9.63
C THR A 253 19.93 -11.75 -9.89
N PRO A 254 21.12 -11.12 -9.79
CA PRO A 254 21.24 -9.66 -9.77
C PRO A 254 20.73 -8.94 -11.02
N ALA A 255 20.67 -9.62 -12.16
CA ALA A 255 20.12 -9.09 -13.41
C ALA A 255 18.96 -9.99 -13.87
N ILE A 256 17.80 -9.38 -14.09
CA ILE A 256 16.58 -10.07 -14.49
C ILE A 256 16.07 -9.43 -15.77
N ARG A 257 15.80 -10.25 -16.77
CA ARG A 257 15.34 -9.82 -18.10
C ARG A 257 14.06 -10.57 -18.47
N GLY A 258 13.16 -9.88 -19.17
CA GLY A 258 11.92 -10.47 -19.67
C GLY A 258 11.03 -9.44 -20.35
N LYS A 259 10.02 -9.93 -21.07
CA LYS A 259 8.99 -9.11 -21.70
C LYS A 259 7.98 -8.64 -20.66
N LEU A 260 7.78 -7.32 -20.54
CA LEU A 260 6.81 -6.74 -19.62
C LEU A 260 5.38 -7.01 -20.10
N GLN A 261 4.66 -7.85 -19.37
CA GLN A 261 3.26 -8.21 -19.67
C GLN A 261 2.25 -7.40 -18.87
N GLY A 262 2.67 -6.75 -17.78
CA GLY A 262 1.76 -5.93 -16.99
C GLY A 262 2.36 -5.33 -15.74
N ILE A 263 1.62 -4.42 -15.11
CA ILE A 263 1.96 -3.81 -13.83
C ILE A 263 0.71 -3.78 -12.95
N LYS A 264 0.80 -4.37 -11.75
CA LYS A 264 -0.30 -4.37 -10.76
C LYS A 264 0.24 -4.23 -9.35
N GLY A 265 -0.23 -3.22 -8.64
CA GLY A 265 0.33 -2.84 -7.35
C GLY A 265 1.81 -2.52 -7.46
N GLN A 266 2.61 -3.10 -6.58
CA GLN A 266 4.07 -2.93 -6.60
C GLN A 266 4.80 -4.03 -7.41
N TYR A 267 4.08 -4.74 -8.30
CA TYR A 267 4.64 -5.83 -9.09
C TYR A 267 4.74 -5.45 -10.57
N LEU A 268 5.91 -5.72 -11.15
CA LEU A 268 6.05 -5.90 -12.59
C LEU A 268 5.83 -7.37 -12.92
N ILE A 269 5.04 -7.61 -13.96
CA ILE A 269 4.71 -8.94 -14.48
C ILE A 269 5.51 -9.13 -15.76
N LEU A 270 6.45 -10.07 -15.75
CA LEU A 270 7.23 -10.47 -16.91
C LEU A 270 6.79 -11.86 -17.36
N ASP A 271 7.03 -12.17 -18.64
CA ASP A 271 6.91 -13.52 -19.18
C ASP A 271 7.76 -14.57 -18.43
N THR A 272 8.88 -14.15 -17.82
CA THR A 272 9.77 -15.02 -17.03
C THR A 272 9.39 -15.13 -15.55
N GLY A 273 8.45 -14.32 -15.05
CA GLY A 273 8.06 -14.26 -13.65
C GLY A 273 7.66 -12.85 -13.18
N VAL A 274 7.41 -12.70 -11.89
CA VAL A 274 6.95 -11.43 -11.29
C VAL A 274 7.99 -10.88 -10.31
N ILE A 275 8.17 -9.56 -10.28
CA ILE A 275 9.08 -8.89 -9.33
C ILE A 275 8.36 -7.80 -8.55
N ASN A 276 8.44 -7.85 -7.21
CA ASN A 276 7.93 -6.80 -6.33
C ASN A 276 9.00 -5.71 -6.19
N ILE A 277 8.78 -4.54 -6.80
CA ILE A 277 9.74 -3.43 -6.78
C ILE A 277 9.91 -2.84 -5.38
N ARG A 278 8.84 -2.78 -4.59
CA ARG A 278 8.88 -2.29 -3.20
C ARG A 278 9.75 -3.18 -2.29
N LYS A 279 10.01 -4.44 -2.63
CA LYS A 279 10.99 -5.27 -1.91
C LYS A 279 12.39 -4.66 -1.98
N TYR A 280 12.72 -4.01 -3.11
CA TYR A 280 14.04 -3.48 -3.40
C TYR A 280 14.16 -1.98 -3.08
N SER A 281 13.32 -1.46 -2.18
CA SER A 281 13.54 -0.14 -1.59
C SER A 281 14.95 -0.06 -0.98
N GLY A 282 15.69 1.00 -1.31
CA GLY A 282 17.08 1.22 -0.94
C GLY A 282 18.12 0.57 -1.86
N TYR A 283 17.74 -0.30 -2.79
CA TYR A 283 18.69 -0.90 -3.74
C TYR A 283 18.98 0.11 -4.86
N GLU A 284 20.24 0.27 -5.23
CA GLU A 284 20.59 0.98 -6.46
C GLU A 284 20.34 0.05 -7.65
N LEU A 285 19.40 0.42 -8.50
CA LEU A 285 18.98 -0.37 -9.65
C LEU A 285 19.37 0.33 -10.95
N LYS A 286 19.74 -0.46 -11.96
CA LYS A 286 19.75 -0.05 -13.36
C LYS A 286 18.57 -0.69 -14.07
N ILE A 287 17.86 0.09 -14.86
CA ILE A 287 16.64 -0.31 -15.56
C ILE A 287 16.83 0.01 -17.04
N ARG A 288 16.69 -1.00 -17.89
CA ARG A 288 16.91 -0.89 -19.34
C ARG A 288 15.69 -1.38 -20.11
N ALA A 289 15.49 -0.78 -21.28
CA ALA A 289 14.55 -1.18 -22.32
C ALA A 289 15.18 -0.94 -23.69
#